data_AF-A0A382UFA1-F1
#
_entry.id   AF-A0A382UFA1-F1
#
_cell.length_a   1.000
_cell.length_b   1.000
_cell.length_c   1.000
_cell.angle_alpha   90.00
_cell.angle_beta   90.00
_cell.angle_gamma   90.00
#
_symmetry.space_group_name_H-M   'P 1'
#
loop_
_entity.id
_entity.type
_entity.pdbx_description
1 polymer ?
#
loop_
_entity_poly.entity_id
_entity_poly.type
_entity_poly.pdbx_seq_one_letter_code
_entity_poly.pdbx_strand_id
1 'polypeptide(L)'
;MPIAKQADKSALYTYYSEAEDEFAQIIKKPDLDSAIKLSPDLMTNFEDALSFALVDIYINNNECDRAHLFLQRVLYRINRLKLFWFDDLDNYANEDSTVLFS
;
A
#
# COMPACT_ATOMS: atom_id res chain seq x y z
N MET A 1 16.58 -30.22 0.81
CA MET A 1 16.54 -28.77 1.15
C MET A 1 15.14 -28.16 0.99
N PRO A 2 14.10 -28.55 1.76
CA PRO A 2 12.77 -27.93 1.68
C PRO A 2 12.55 -26.80 2.71
N ILE A 3 13.22 -26.86 3.85
CA ILE A 3 12.95 -26.01 5.01
C ILE A 3 13.32 -24.54 4.73
N ALA A 4 14.45 -24.28 4.06
CA ALA A 4 14.89 -22.92 3.72
C ALA A 4 13.91 -22.20 2.78
N LYS A 5 13.46 -22.87 1.71
CA LYS A 5 12.45 -22.32 0.79
C LYS A 5 11.10 -22.05 1.46
N GLN A 6 10.76 -22.82 2.49
CA GLN A 6 9.50 -22.65 3.23
C GLN A 6 9.60 -21.53 4.28
N ALA A 7 10.77 -21.36 4.91
CA ALA A 7 11.05 -20.21 5.78
C ALA A 7 11.04 -18.90 5.00
N ASP A 8 11.64 -18.87 3.80
CA ASP A 8 11.62 -17.69 2.92
C ASP A 8 10.20 -17.31 2.49
N LYS A 9 9.36 -18.31 2.17
CA LYS A 9 7.94 -18.07 1.85
C LYS A 9 7.14 -17.56 3.04
N SER A 10 7.40 -18.07 4.24
CA SER A 10 6.74 -17.60 5.47
C SER A 10 7.15 -16.16 5.80
N ALA A 11 8.42 -15.83 5.64
CA ALA A 11 8.92 -14.47 5.87
C ALA A 11 8.30 -13.47 4.88
N LEU A 12 8.25 -13.83 3.58
CA LEU A 12 7.57 -13.03 2.57
C LEU A 12 6.08 -12.87 2.86
N TYR A 13 5.42 -13.93 3.34
CA TYR A 13 4.01 -13.85 3.70
C TYR A 13 3.79 -12.83 4.82
N THR A 14 4.59 -12.88 5.89
CA THR A 14 4.52 -11.93 7.00
C THR A 14 4.80 -10.51 6.51
N TYR A 15 5.90 -10.31 5.78
CA TYR A 15 6.32 -9.00 5.26
C TYR A 15 5.22 -8.29 4.45
N TYR A 16 4.64 -8.98 3.47
CA TYR A 16 3.57 -8.38 2.67
C TYR A 16 2.25 -8.25 3.43
N SER A 17 2.00 -9.07 4.46
CA SER A 17 0.77 -8.95 5.26
C SER A 17 0.84 -7.74 6.19
N GLU A 18 2.00 -7.49 6.81
CA GLU A 18 2.26 -6.30 7.61
C GLU A 18 2.09 -5.03 6.77
N ALA A 19 2.66 -5.00 5.56
CA ALA A 19 2.50 -3.88 4.63
C ALA A 19 1.03 -3.68 4.19
N GLU A 20 0.26 -4.76 3.99
CA GLU A 20 -1.17 -4.66 3.67
C GLU A 20 -2.00 -4.08 4.82
N ASP A 21 -1.69 -4.48 6.06
CA ASP A 21 -2.37 -3.99 7.26
C ASP A 21 -2.03 -2.52 7.54
N GLU A 22 -0.76 -2.14 7.38
CA GLU A 22 -0.30 -0.76 7.45
C GLU A 22 -1.00 0.11 6.40
N PHE A 23 -1.02 -0.33 5.14
CA PHE A 23 -1.75 0.37 4.08
C PHE A 23 -3.24 0.52 4.41
N ALA A 24 -3.88 -0.52 4.94
CA ALA A 24 -5.27 -0.48 5.34
C ALA A 24 -5.57 0.51 6.48
N GLN A 25 -4.58 0.82 7.32
CA GLN A 25 -4.67 1.83 8.36
C GLN A 25 -4.41 3.23 7.80
N ILE A 26 -3.39 3.39 6.95
CA ILE A 26 -3.02 4.66 6.30
C ILE A 26 -4.21 5.23 5.52
N ILE A 27 -4.86 4.42 4.68
CA ILE A 27 -6.00 4.88 3.85
C ILE A 27 -7.24 5.31 4.65
N LYS A 28 -7.29 5.01 5.95
CA LYS A 28 -8.38 5.42 6.85
C LYS A 28 -8.02 6.64 7.70
N LYS A 29 -6.76 7.11 7.67
CA LYS A 29 -6.35 8.27 8.44
C LYS A 29 -6.96 9.54 7.82
N PRO A 30 -7.66 10.36 8.62
CA PRO A 30 -8.02 11.70 8.19
C PRO A 30 -6.75 12.57 8.13
N ASP A 31 -6.72 13.49 7.18
CA ASP A 31 -5.60 14.40 6.91
C ASP A 31 -4.25 13.66 6.87
N LEU A 32 -4.16 12.73 5.92
CA LEU A 32 -2.97 11.90 5.74
C LEU A 32 -1.72 12.76 5.48
N ASP A 33 -1.86 13.89 4.78
CA ASP A 33 -0.77 14.81 4.49
C ASP A 33 -0.15 15.38 5.77
N SER A 34 -0.97 15.83 6.72
CA SER A 34 -0.48 16.28 8.03
C SER A 34 0.13 15.14 8.84
N ALA A 35 -0.46 13.94 8.78
CA ALA A 35 0.09 12.76 9.46
C ALA A 35 1.48 12.39 8.94
N ILE A 36 1.72 12.48 7.63
CA ILE A 36 3.04 12.24 7.01
C ILE A 36 4.03 13.35 7.41
N LYS A 37 3.61 14.61 7.43
CA LYS A 37 4.46 15.73 7.89
C LYS A 37 4.92 15.54 9.34
N LEU A 38 4.05 15.03 10.21
CA LEU A 38 4.35 14.77 11.62
C LEU A 38 5.16 13.47 11.82
N SER A 39 5.03 12.51 10.92
CA SER A 39 5.70 11.21 11.01
C SER A 39 6.09 10.75 9.60
N PRO A 40 7.25 11.18 9.08
CA PRO A 40 7.71 10.83 7.75
C PRO A 40 7.85 9.32 7.53
N ASP A 41 8.17 8.58 8.59
CA ASP A 41 8.37 7.14 8.53
C ASP A 41 7.07 6.32 8.48
N LEU A 42 5.91 6.99 8.50
CA LEU A 42 4.59 6.35 8.55
C LEU A 42 4.31 5.44 7.33
N MET A 43 4.98 5.68 6.20
CA MET A 43 4.76 4.95 4.96
C MET A 43 5.95 4.07 4.56
N THR A 44 7.07 4.15 5.25
CA THR A 44 8.34 3.56 4.82
C THR A 44 8.24 2.06 4.57
N ASN A 45 7.63 1.31 5.51
CA ASN A 45 7.51 -0.14 5.39
C ASN A 45 6.62 -0.54 4.20
N PHE A 46 5.49 0.15 4.02
CA PHE A 46 4.60 -0.04 2.87
C PHE A 46 5.29 0.29 1.54
N GLU A 47 5.99 1.42 1.45
CA GLU A 47 6.69 1.85 0.24
C GLU A 47 7.83 0.91 -0.13
N ASP A 48 8.57 0.42 0.85
CA ASP A 48 9.61 -0.59 0.67
C ASP A 48 9.00 -1.90 0.12
N ALA A 49 7.90 -2.36 0.71
CA ALA A 49 7.22 -3.59 0.27
C ALA A 49 6.64 -3.45 -1.15
N LEU A 50 6.10 -2.28 -1.48
CA LEU A 50 5.60 -1.94 -2.80
C LEU A 50 6.73 -1.93 -3.83
N SER A 51 7.83 -1.24 -3.54
CA SER A 51 9.01 -1.18 -4.40
C SER A 51 9.58 -2.57 -4.63
N PHE A 52 9.72 -3.37 -3.57
CA PHE A 52 10.20 -4.73 -3.65
C PHE A 52 9.30 -5.62 -4.52
N ALA A 53 7.97 -5.59 -4.32
CA ALA A 53 7.04 -6.36 -5.14
C ALA A 53 7.07 -5.96 -6.63
N LEU A 54 7.19 -4.66 -6.92
CA LEU A 54 7.27 -4.16 -8.30
C LEU A 54 8.54 -4.63 -9.00
N VAL A 55 9.69 -4.57 -8.32
CA VAL A 55 10.97 -5.08 -8.84
C VAL A 55 10.89 -6.59 -9.07
N ASP A 56 10.40 -7.34 -8.10
CA ASP A 56 10.33 -8.80 -8.17
C ASP A 56 9.48 -9.28 -9.37
N ILE A 57 8.34 -8.63 -9.60
CA ILE A 57 7.39 -9.03 -10.63
C ILE A 57 7.78 -8.50 -12.01
N TYR A 58 8.06 -7.20 -12.13
CA TYR A 58 8.20 -6.56 -13.44
C TYR A 58 9.64 -6.54 -13.96
N ILE A 59 10.64 -6.54 -13.08
CA ILE A 59 12.05 -6.50 -13.50
C ILE A 59 12.63 -7.90 -13.56
N ASN A 60 12.39 -8.70 -12.51
CA ASN A 60 12.98 -10.04 -12.42
C ASN A 60 12.14 -11.11 -13.12
N ASN A 61 10.91 -10.80 -13.56
CA ASN A 61 9.92 -11.77 -14.08
C ASN A 61 9.76 -12.99 -13.15
N ASN A 62 9.88 -12.77 -11.84
CA ASN A 62 9.69 -13.85 -10.88
C ASN A 62 8.19 -14.13 -10.74
N GLU A 63 7.81 -15.40 -10.89
CA GLU A 63 6.46 -15.89 -10.57
C GLU A 63 6.31 -16.05 -9.05
N CYS A 64 6.39 -14.93 -8.32
CA CYS A 64 6.11 -14.90 -6.89
C CYS A 64 4.61 -14.65 -6.66
N ASP A 65 3.85 -15.72 -6.36
CA ASP A 65 2.40 -15.66 -6.10
C ASP A 65 2.05 -14.63 -5.00
N ARG A 66 2.91 -14.52 -3.97
CA ARG A 66 2.63 -13.65 -2.82
C ARG A 66 2.79 -12.17 -3.16
N ALA A 67 3.83 -11.82 -3.92
CA ALA A 67 4.04 -10.45 -4.40
C ALA A 67 2.90 -10.04 -5.35
N HIS A 68 2.46 -10.96 -6.23
CA HIS A 68 1.35 -10.70 -7.14
C HIS A 68 0.06 -10.44 -6.38
N LEU A 69 -0.25 -11.29 -5.40
CA LEU A 69 -1.42 -11.13 -4.55
C LEU A 69 -1.36 -9.82 -3.74
N PHE A 70 -0.18 -9.43 -3.26
CA PHE A 70 0.04 -8.16 -2.57
C PHE A 70 -0.34 -6.98 -3.48
N LEU A 71 0.24 -6.89 -4.68
CA LEU A 71 -0.06 -5.82 -5.63
C LEU A 71 -1.54 -5.77 -6.02
N GLN A 72 -2.15 -6.93 -6.28
CA GLN A 72 -3.58 -7.02 -6.59
C GLN A 72 -4.46 -6.48 -5.47
N ARG A 73 -4.11 -6.75 -4.20
CA ARG A 73 -4.84 -6.24 -3.03
C ARG A 73 -4.67 -4.74 -2.84
N VAL A 74 -3.46 -4.22 -3.05
CA VAL A 74 -3.19 -2.77 -3.05
C VAL A 74 -4.04 -2.07 -4.10
N LEU A 75 -3.99 -2.53 -5.36
CA LEU A 75 -4.81 -1.99 -6.46
C LEU A 75 -6.31 -2.09 -6.18
N TYR A 76 -6.77 -3.23 -5.68
CA TYR A 76 -8.18 -3.40 -5.31
C TYR A 76 -8.63 -2.40 -4.23
N ARG A 77 -7.80 -2.17 -3.21
CA ARG A 77 -8.08 -1.19 -2.15
C ARG A 77 -8.13 0.23 -2.72
N ILE A 78 -7.15 0.63 -3.54
CA ILE A 78 -7.13 1.94 -4.22
C ILE A 78 -8.40 2.12 -5.05
N ASN A 79 -8.77 1.14 -5.88
CA ASN A 79 -9.98 1.18 -6.71
C ASN A 79 -11.29 1.23 -5.90
N ARG A 80 -11.26 0.87 -4.62
CA ARG A 80 -12.40 0.86 -3.70
C ARG A 80 -12.40 2.07 -2.77
N LEU A 81 -11.33 2.87 -2.74
CA LEU A 81 -11.40 4.21 -2.21
C LEU A 81 -12.41 4.93 -3.09
N LYS A 82 -13.59 5.24 -2.55
CA LYS A 82 -14.67 5.97 -3.24
C LYS A 82 -14.30 7.44 -3.47
N LEU A 83 -13.02 7.73 -3.69
CA LEU A 83 -12.40 9.06 -3.60
C LEU A 83 -12.61 9.93 -4.83
N PHE A 84 -13.66 9.76 -5.63
CA PHE A 84 -13.79 10.72 -6.74
C PHE A 84 -15.17 10.97 -7.29
N TRP A 85 -16.02 9.95 -7.41
CA TRP A 85 -17.16 10.10 -8.31
C TRP A 85 -18.45 10.56 -7.62
N PHE A 86 -18.66 10.26 -6.32
CA PHE A 86 -19.96 10.47 -5.66
C PHE A 86 -19.92 10.64 -4.12
N ASP A 87 -18.78 10.97 -3.52
CA ASP A 87 -18.72 11.25 -2.07
C ASP A 87 -18.87 12.75 -1.79
N ASP A 88 -19.35 13.09 -0.59
CA ASP A 88 -19.52 14.49 -0.17
C ASP A 88 -18.16 15.20 -0.06
N LEU A 89 -18.08 16.46 -0.53
CA LEU A 89 -16.81 17.23 -0.59
C LEU A 89 -16.17 17.40 0.79
N ASP A 90 -16.97 17.38 1.85
CA ASP A 90 -16.51 17.44 3.24
C ASP A 90 -15.71 16.19 3.66
N ASN A 91 -15.84 15.06 2.94
CA ASN A 91 -15.04 13.86 3.16
C ASN A 91 -13.66 13.93 2.49
N TYR A 92 -13.35 15.00 1.74
CA TYR A 92 -12.07 15.24 1.07
C TYR A 92 -11.14 16.13 1.91
N ALA A 93 -11.26 16.08 3.24
CA ALA A 93 -10.35 16.78 4.17
C ALA A 93 -8.87 16.36 4.03
N ASN A 94 -8.58 15.35 3.21
CA ASN A 94 -7.25 14.82 2.92
C ASN A 94 -6.65 15.43 1.65
N GLU A 95 -7.40 16.21 0.88
CA GLU A 95 -6.92 16.82 -0.36
C GLU A 95 -6.84 18.34 -0.17
N ASP A 96 -5.68 18.86 0.22
CA ASP A 96 -5.31 20.26 -0.04
C ASP A 96 -4.98 20.41 -1.54
N SER A 97 -5.90 19.94 -2.38
CA SER A 97 -5.78 19.95 -3.83
C SER A 97 -6.19 21.33 -4.30
N THR A 98 -5.20 22.14 -4.66
CA THR A 98 -5.41 23.45 -5.29
C THR A 98 -6.24 23.37 -6.58
N VAL A 99 -6.43 22.17 -7.15
CA VAL A 99 -7.29 21.91 -8.30
C VAL A 99 -8.78 21.85 -7.94
N LEU A 100 -9.12 21.46 -6.70
CA LEU A 100 -10.50 21.34 -6.24
C LEU A 100 -11.08 22.66 -5.71
N PHE A 101 -10.24 23.54 -5.18
CA PHE A 101 -10.65 24.79 -4.54
C PHE A 101 -10.13 26.07 -5.25
N SER A 102 -9.68 25.97 -6.50
CA SER A 102 -9.34 27.12 -7.36
C SER A 102 -10.55 27.78 -8.01
#